data_AF-X1DC94-F1
#
_entry.id   AF-X1DC94-F1
#
_cell.length_a   1.000
_cell.length_b   1.000
_cell.length_c   1.000
_cell.angle_alpha   90.00
_cell.angle_beta   90.00
_cell.angle_gamma   90.00
#
_symmetry.space_group_name_H-M   'P 1'
#
loop_
_entity.id
_entity.type
_entity.pdbx_description
1 polymer ?
#
loop_
_entity_poly.entity_id
_entity_poly.type
_entity_poly.pdbx_seq_one_letter_code
_entity_poly.pdbx_strand_id
1 'polypeptide(L)'
;PEWRNRFRSTSFHNTVVIDYQEQNRFNNHNLFFLEDDAECKVNLWKTTERYDFLDAEHCGYKRLENAVIHRRHFFFNKKESYWIIKDILTWTGWHTFDLYFHISNNVNYKVDKDSLVVTIIAKDNVKLRIIPLLREDLGLFFEDGWISKGYGQKTKSAVLRYSKAVNIPAEFLFVITKRDVDYSLEEINSIIETMTNKE
;
A
#
# COMPACT_ATOMS: atom_id res chain seq x y z
N PRO A 1 -0.09 11.02 -24.39
CA PRO A 1 -1.30 11.03 -23.53
C PRO A 1 -1.36 9.84 -22.58
N GLU A 2 -1.25 8.61 -23.10
CA GLU A 2 -1.36 7.38 -22.33
C GLU A 2 -0.43 7.31 -21.11
N TRP A 3 0.88 7.55 -21.30
CA TRP A 3 1.84 7.54 -20.20
C TRP A 3 1.55 8.56 -19.10
N ARG A 4 0.95 9.70 -19.46
CA ARG A 4 0.58 10.72 -18.47
C ARG A 4 -0.52 10.21 -17.53
N ASN A 5 -1.53 9.53 -18.07
CA ASN A 5 -2.57 8.93 -17.22
C ASN A 5 -2.02 7.74 -16.45
N ARG A 6 -1.21 6.87 -17.06
CA ARG A 6 -0.54 5.77 -16.36
C ARG A 6 0.26 6.25 -15.14
N PHE A 7 1.14 7.24 -15.29
CA PHE A 7 1.92 7.75 -14.14
C PHE A 7 1.09 8.48 -13.08
N ARG A 8 -0.17 8.82 -13.37
CA ARG A 8 -1.11 9.45 -12.42
C ARG A 8 -2.13 8.45 -11.87
N SER A 9 -2.15 7.21 -12.37
CA SER A 9 -3.11 6.20 -11.92
C SER A 9 -2.76 5.72 -10.52
N THR A 10 -3.77 5.30 -9.81
CA THR A 10 -3.67 4.76 -8.45
C THR A 10 -2.79 3.51 -8.44
N SER A 11 -2.92 2.64 -9.46
CA SER A 11 -2.11 1.43 -9.63
C SER A 11 -0.61 1.68 -9.89
N PHE A 12 -0.21 2.93 -10.14
CA PHE A 12 1.20 3.33 -10.27
C PHE A 12 1.81 3.84 -8.95
N HIS A 13 1.10 3.68 -7.83
CA HIS A 13 1.51 4.14 -6.51
C HIS A 13 1.38 3.04 -5.46
N ASN A 14 2.12 3.19 -4.35
CA ASN A 14 2.13 2.21 -3.25
C ASN A 14 0.86 2.30 -2.38
N THR A 15 -0.29 1.91 -2.91
CA THR A 15 -1.59 2.03 -2.25
C THR A 15 -2.57 0.95 -2.71
N VAL A 16 -3.78 0.97 -2.15
CA VAL A 16 -4.88 0.07 -2.53
C VAL A 16 -5.65 0.65 -3.70
N VAL A 17 -5.93 -0.19 -4.69
CA VAL A 17 -6.92 0.02 -5.75
C VAL A 17 -8.13 -0.87 -5.45
N ILE A 18 -9.34 -0.32 -5.60
CA ILE A 18 -10.60 -1.02 -5.35
C ILE A 18 -11.38 -1.13 -6.65
N ASP A 19 -11.76 -2.36 -7.02
CA ASP A 19 -12.52 -2.70 -8.24
C ASP A 19 -11.94 -2.10 -9.54
N TYR A 20 -10.61 -2.04 -9.60
CA TYR A 20 -9.87 -1.45 -10.72
C TYR A 20 -10.18 0.04 -10.96
N GLN A 21 -10.76 0.73 -9.97
CA GLN A 21 -11.14 2.14 -10.07
C GLN A 21 -10.06 3.07 -9.50
N GLU A 22 -9.96 4.24 -10.09
CA GLU A 22 -9.09 5.31 -9.59
C GLU A 22 -9.59 5.88 -8.27
N GLN A 23 -8.67 6.38 -7.42
CA GLN A 23 -9.04 7.20 -6.27
C GLN A 23 -9.65 8.53 -6.72
N ASN A 24 -8.99 9.17 -7.69
CA ASN A 24 -9.43 10.38 -8.38
C ASN A 24 -9.56 10.08 -9.87
N ARG A 25 -10.78 10.20 -10.42
CA ARG A 25 -11.03 9.86 -11.83
C ARG A 25 -10.26 10.78 -12.79
N PHE A 26 -9.89 10.22 -13.93
CA PHE A 26 -9.36 11.01 -15.04
C PHE A 26 -10.46 11.82 -15.70
N ASN A 27 -10.11 13.04 -16.12
CA ASN A 27 -10.96 13.83 -16.98
C ASN A 27 -10.64 13.56 -18.45
N ASN A 28 -11.63 13.10 -19.21
CA ASN A 28 -11.45 12.71 -20.62
C ASN A 28 -11.21 13.91 -21.55
N HIS A 29 -11.55 15.13 -21.12
CA HIS A 29 -11.40 16.35 -21.92
C HIS A 29 -10.15 17.14 -21.55
N ASN A 30 -9.60 16.93 -20.36
CA ASN A 30 -8.41 17.63 -19.88
C ASN A 30 -7.40 16.68 -19.25
N LEU A 31 -6.37 16.33 -20.02
CA LEU A 31 -5.27 15.47 -19.61
C LEU A 31 -4.48 16.01 -18.39
N PHE A 32 -4.63 17.28 -18.05
CA PHE A 32 -3.94 17.90 -16.91
C PHE A 32 -4.79 17.96 -15.64
N PHE A 33 -6.07 17.58 -15.73
CA PHE A 33 -7.00 17.57 -14.61
C PHE A 33 -7.20 16.14 -14.07
N LEU A 34 -7.54 16.04 -12.79
CA LEU A 34 -8.17 14.87 -12.16
C LEU A 34 -9.39 15.39 -11.43
N GLU A 35 -10.44 14.58 -11.37
CA GLU A 35 -11.57 14.87 -10.49
C GLU A 35 -11.11 14.85 -9.03
N ASP A 36 -11.75 15.67 -8.19
CA ASP A 36 -11.46 15.78 -6.76
C ASP A 36 -12.35 14.82 -5.96
N ASP A 37 -12.25 13.52 -6.28
CA ASP A 37 -13.11 12.48 -5.69
C ASP A 37 -12.64 12.07 -4.28
N ALA A 38 -11.32 12.05 -4.04
CA ALA A 38 -10.68 11.53 -2.85
C ALA A 38 -10.27 12.64 -1.87
N GLU A 39 -11.24 13.13 -1.08
CA GLU A 39 -10.95 13.99 0.05
C GLU A 39 -10.25 13.16 1.15
N CYS A 40 -9.07 13.63 1.58
CA CYS A 40 -8.27 13.01 2.62
C CYS A 40 -8.51 13.65 3.99
N LYS A 41 -8.59 12.82 5.03
CA LYS A 41 -8.70 13.23 6.43
C LYS A 41 -7.60 12.55 7.25
N VAL A 42 -6.86 13.34 8.02
CA VAL A 42 -5.93 12.81 9.03
C VAL A 42 -6.69 12.68 10.35
N ASN A 43 -6.87 11.45 10.82
CA ASN A 43 -7.55 11.17 12.08
C ASN A 43 -6.60 11.36 13.27
N LEU A 44 -5.33 10.93 13.12
CA LEU A 44 -4.30 11.06 14.15
C LEU A 44 -2.91 11.15 13.51
N TRP A 45 -2.07 12.04 14.05
CA TRP A 45 -0.64 12.09 13.76
C TRP A 45 0.13 12.21 15.06
N LYS A 46 1.10 11.32 15.27
CA LYS A 46 1.92 11.30 16.47
C LYS A 46 3.36 11.01 16.13
N THR A 47 4.26 11.84 16.65
CA THR A 47 5.70 11.62 16.58
C THR A 47 6.29 11.57 17.98
N THR A 48 7.20 10.64 18.21
CA THR A 48 7.95 10.49 19.46
C THR A 48 9.40 10.16 19.15
N GLU A 49 10.27 10.12 20.16
CA GLU A 49 11.65 9.63 19.97
C GLU A 49 11.72 8.16 19.55
N ARG A 50 10.68 7.36 19.88
CA ARG A 50 10.68 5.90 19.64
C ARG A 50 9.95 5.49 18.37
N TYR A 51 8.91 6.23 17.98
CA TYR A 51 8.08 5.90 16.84
C TYR A 51 7.36 7.10 16.23
N ASP A 52 6.91 6.93 14.99
CA ASP A 52 5.90 7.77 14.35
C ASP A 52 4.64 6.94 14.07
N PHE A 53 3.47 7.57 14.17
CA PHE A 53 2.18 6.99 13.85
C PHE A 53 1.33 7.98 13.04
N LEU A 54 0.80 7.52 11.91
CA LEU A 54 -0.17 8.24 11.08
C LEU A 54 -1.40 7.37 10.92
N ASP A 55 -2.56 7.98 11.11
CA ASP A 55 -3.85 7.44 10.76
C ASP A 55 -4.54 8.44 9.83
N ALA A 56 -4.73 8.03 8.57
CA ALA A 56 -5.41 8.84 7.58
C ALA A 56 -6.36 8.00 6.74
N GLU A 57 -7.43 8.62 6.27
CA GLU A 57 -8.42 8.00 5.39
C GLU A 57 -8.76 8.90 4.22
N HIS A 58 -9.30 8.32 3.16
CA HIS A 58 -9.89 9.07 2.06
C HIS A 58 -11.19 8.45 1.59
N CYS A 59 -12.03 9.27 0.95
CA CYS A 59 -13.38 8.90 0.54
C CYS A 59 -13.55 8.65 -0.97
N GLY A 60 -12.45 8.58 -1.73
CA GLY A 60 -12.46 8.47 -3.20
C GLY A 60 -13.35 7.35 -3.77
N TYR A 61 -13.53 6.26 -3.02
CA TYR A 61 -14.34 5.11 -3.41
C TYR A 61 -15.80 5.15 -2.93
N LYS A 62 -16.26 6.23 -2.29
CA LYS A 62 -17.67 6.39 -1.89
C LYS A 62 -18.64 6.45 -3.06
N ARG A 63 -18.14 6.76 -4.26
CA ARG A 63 -18.92 6.83 -5.50
C ARG A 63 -19.22 5.48 -6.14
N LEU A 64 -18.59 4.40 -5.67
CA LEU A 64 -18.89 3.04 -6.14
C LEU A 64 -20.29 2.63 -5.67
N GLU A 65 -20.91 1.68 -6.36
CA GLU A 65 -22.23 1.16 -6.00
C GLU A 65 -22.25 0.65 -4.55
N ASN A 66 -21.23 -0.13 -4.18
CA ASN A 66 -20.90 -0.44 -2.80
C ASN A 66 -19.78 0.53 -2.36
N ALA A 67 -20.15 1.58 -1.65
CA ALA A 67 -19.21 2.61 -1.21
C ALA A 67 -18.10 2.01 -0.33
N VAL A 68 -16.86 2.49 -0.49
CA VAL A 68 -15.74 2.12 0.39
C VAL A 68 -15.02 3.35 0.92
N ILE A 69 -14.64 3.32 2.20
CA ILE A 69 -13.65 4.23 2.78
C ILE A 69 -12.36 3.44 2.96
N HIS A 70 -11.26 4.00 2.46
CA HIS A 70 -9.93 3.44 2.66
C HIS A 70 -9.22 4.26 3.73
N ARG A 71 -8.91 3.60 4.85
CA ARG A 71 -8.13 4.15 5.97
C ARG A 71 -6.81 3.38 6.08
N ARG A 72 -5.70 4.11 6.17
CA ARG A 72 -4.36 3.54 6.30
C ARG A 72 -3.70 4.02 7.57
N HIS A 73 -3.17 3.07 8.33
CA HIS A 73 -2.24 3.32 9.43
C HIS A 73 -0.82 3.12 8.95
N PHE A 74 0.06 4.06 9.27
CA PHE A 74 1.49 3.89 9.22
C PHE A 74 2.07 3.97 10.62
N PHE A 75 2.81 2.95 11.03
CA PHE A 75 3.64 3.00 12.21
C PHE A 75 5.10 2.82 11.80
N PHE A 76 5.99 3.68 12.29
CA PHE A 76 7.42 3.54 12.09
C PHE A 76 8.13 3.38 13.42
N ASN A 77 8.79 2.24 13.63
CA ASN A 77 9.66 2.04 14.78
C ASN A 77 11.05 2.63 14.47
N LYS A 78 11.42 3.73 15.15
CA LYS A 78 12.69 4.44 14.90
C LYS A 78 13.90 3.64 15.36
N LYS A 79 13.78 2.93 16.48
CA LYS A 79 14.87 2.14 17.06
C LYS A 79 15.22 0.93 16.18
N GLU A 80 14.20 0.18 15.80
CA GLU A 80 14.36 -1.08 15.07
C GLU A 80 14.29 -0.90 13.54
N SER A 81 13.94 0.30 13.06
CA SER A 81 13.84 0.67 11.65
C SER A 81 12.92 -0.25 10.84
N TYR A 82 11.68 -0.42 11.28
CA TYR A 82 10.64 -1.12 10.51
C TYR A 82 9.35 -0.32 10.46
N TRP A 83 8.58 -0.59 9.42
CA TRP A 83 7.25 -0.03 9.21
C TRP A 83 6.19 -1.10 9.42
N ILE A 84 5.05 -0.69 9.98
CA ILE A 84 3.80 -1.43 9.90
C ILE A 84 2.87 -0.58 9.04
N ILE A 85 2.26 -1.19 8.03
CA ILE A 85 1.23 -0.58 7.19
C ILE A 85 -0.03 -1.41 7.36
N LYS A 86 -1.09 -0.80 7.89
CA LYS A 86 -2.40 -1.44 8.00
C LYS A 86 -3.41 -0.70 7.14
N ASP A 87 -3.99 -1.36 6.16
CA ASP A 87 -5.11 -0.88 5.37
C ASP A 87 -6.40 -1.41 5.97
N ILE A 88 -7.38 -0.54 6.19
CA ILE A 88 -8.70 -0.84 6.74
C ILE A 88 -9.74 -0.33 5.74
N LEU A 89 -10.55 -1.26 5.24
CA LEU A 89 -11.54 -1.03 4.21
C LEU A 89 -12.90 -1.28 4.84
N THR A 90 -13.66 -0.22 5.06
CA THR A 90 -14.97 -0.27 5.76
C THR A 90 -16.13 -0.03 4.82
N TRP A 91 -17.36 -0.21 5.33
CA TRP A 91 -18.67 -0.33 4.66
C TRP A 91 -19.06 -1.80 4.37
N THR A 92 -19.92 -2.04 3.38
CA THR A 92 -20.49 -3.35 3.06
C THR A 92 -20.46 -3.60 1.56
N GLY A 93 -20.19 -4.84 1.16
CA GLY A 93 -20.20 -5.23 -0.25
C GLY A 93 -19.04 -6.15 -0.59
N TRP A 94 -19.15 -6.80 -1.76
CA TRP A 94 -18.07 -7.62 -2.31
C TRP A 94 -17.19 -6.76 -3.21
N HIS A 95 -15.88 -6.80 -2.98
CA HIS A 95 -14.91 -5.98 -3.70
C HIS A 95 -13.65 -6.76 -4.03
N THR A 96 -12.95 -6.31 -5.07
CA THR A 96 -11.58 -6.71 -5.36
C THR A 96 -10.61 -5.61 -4.92
N PHE A 97 -9.61 -6.00 -4.14
CA PHE A 97 -8.56 -5.12 -3.64
C PHE A 97 -7.22 -5.50 -4.26
N ASP A 98 -6.52 -4.53 -4.81
CA ASP A 98 -5.17 -4.67 -5.34
C ASP A 98 -4.22 -3.70 -4.65
N LEU A 99 -3.23 -4.24 -3.93
CA LEU A 99 -2.25 -3.49 -3.16
C LEU A 99 -0.91 -3.52 -3.87
N TYR A 100 -0.43 -2.34 -4.25
CA TYR A 100 0.77 -2.20 -5.06
C TYR A 100 1.99 -1.84 -4.21
N PHE A 101 3.13 -2.45 -4.52
CA PHE A 101 4.45 -2.00 -4.09
C PHE A 101 5.40 -1.93 -5.29
N HIS A 102 5.79 -0.72 -5.65
CA HIS A 102 6.72 -0.44 -6.74
C HIS A 102 8.15 -0.58 -6.26
N ILE A 103 8.91 -1.44 -6.93
CA ILE A 103 10.30 -1.74 -6.61
C ILE A 103 11.21 -0.84 -7.44
N SER A 104 12.24 -0.25 -6.82
CA SER A 104 13.23 0.58 -7.53
C SER A 104 13.88 -0.17 -8.70
N ASN A 105 14.27 0.56 -9.75
CA ASN A 105 15.13 -0.02 -10.76
C ASN A 105 16.51 -0.30 -10.15
N ASN A 106 17.14 -1.40 -10.57
CA ASN A 106 18.46 -1.87 -10.11
C ASN A 106 18.53 -2.58 -8.73
N VAL A 107 17.46 -3.26 -8.33
CA VAL A 107 17.49 -4.21 -7.21
C VAL A 107 17.03 -5.58 -7.71
N ASN A 108 17.46 -6.64 -7.03
CA ASN A 108 16.91 -7.97 -7.22
C ASN A 108 15.81 -8.23 -6.18
N TYR A 109 14.97 -9.24 -6.39
CA TYR A 109 14.05 -9.69 -5.36
C TYR A 109 13.95 -11.22 -5.33
N LYS A 110 13.65 -11.74 -4.15
CA LYS A 110 13.32 -13.15 -3.91
C LYS A 110 11.93 -13.25 -3.31
N VAL A 111 11.25 -14.35 -3.59
CA VAL A 111 9.87 -14.60 -3.18
C VAL A 111 9.84 -15.91 -2.45
N ASP A 112 9.27 -15.90 -1.26
CA ASP A 112 8.78 -17.09 -0.61
C ASP A 112 7.30 -17.25 -0.99
N LYS A 113 6.98 -18.33 -1.69
CA LYS A 113 5.62 -18.57 -2.22
C LYS A 113 4.64 -19.01 -1.13
N ASP A 114 5.13 -19.60 -0.05
CA ASP A 114 4.28 -20.11 1.02
C ASP A 114 3.92 -18.97 1.99
N SER A 115 4.90 -18.13 2.32
CA SER A 115 4.68 -16.98 3.20
C SER A 115 4.28 -15.70 2.47
N LEU A 116 4.32 -15.71 1.13
CA LEU A 116 4.12 -14.55 0.25
C LEU A 116 5.09 -13.38 0.55
N VAL A 117 6.19 -13.65 1.27
CA VAL A 117 7.18 -12.63 1.63
C VAL A 117 8.05 -12.32 0.43
N VAL A 118 8.21 -11.03 0.14
CA VAL A 118 9.16 -10.55 -0.87
C VAL A 118 10.36 -9.91 -0.21
N THR A 119 11.55 -10.41 -0.52
CA THR A 119 12.83 -9.83 -0.08
C THR A 119 13.48 -9.09 -1.24
N ILE A 120 13.50 -7.76 -1.17
CA ILE A 120 14.21 -6.88 -2.08
C ILE A 120 15.68 -6.80 -1.65
N ILE A 121 16.60 -6.90 -2.60
CA ILE A 121 18.04 -6.97 -2.37
C ILE A 121 18.71 -5.87 -3.21
N ALA A 122 19.24 -4.85 -2.54
CA ALA A 122 19.99 -3.77 -3.16
C ALA A 122 21.41 -4.21 -3.55
N LYS A 123 22.11 -3.39 -4.35
CA LYS A 123 23.46 -3.72 -4.89
C LYS A 123 24.52 -3.90 -3.80
N ASP A 124 24.37 -3.20 -2.69
CA ASP A 124 25.23 -3.27 -1.50
C ASP A 124 24.83 -4.42 -0.55
N ASN A 125 24.00 -5.35 -1.01
CA ASN A 125 23.41 -6.46 -0.25
C ASN A 125 22.50 -6.04 0.91
N VAL A 126 22.09 -4.76 1.00
CA VAL A 126 21.03 -4.36 1.93
C VAL A 126 19.72 -5.03 1.50
N LYS A 127 19.06 -5.70 2.46
CA LYS A 127 17.79 -6.39 2.25
C LYS A 127 16.64 -5.59 2.84
N LEU A 128 15.51 -5.59 2.15
CA LEU A 128 14.24 -5.07 2.63
C LEU A 128 13.16 -6.13 2.37
N ARG A 129 12.49 -6.57 3.42
CA ARG A 129 11.41 -7.56 3.36
C ARG A 129 10.07 -6.84 3.42
N ILE A 130 9.13 -7.26 2.57
CA ILE A 130 7.70 -6.92 2.63
C ILE A 130 6.99 -8.18 3.07
N ILE A 131 6.38 -8.15 4.26
CA ILE A 131 5.83 -9.31 4.94
C ILE A 131 4.32 -9.10 5.13
N PRO A 132 3.46 -9.78 4.37
CA PRO A 132 2.03 -9.81 4.67
C PRO A 132 1.77 -10.68 5.91
N LEU A 133 0.96 -10.19 6.84
CA LEU A 133 0.56 -10.93 8.05
C LEU A 133 -0.84 -11.53 7.95
N LEU A 134 -1.72 -10.95 7.14
CA LEU A 134 -3.03 -11.50 6.80
C LEU A 134 -2.97 -12.11 5.40
N ARG A 135 -2.90 -13.44 5.31
CA ARG A 135 -2.55 -14.16 4.06
C ARG A 135 -3.68 -15.01 3.47
N GLU A 136 -4.74 -15.24 4.22
CA GLU A 136 -5.88 -16.05 3.75
C GLU A 136 -6.44 -15.45 2.46
N ASP A 137 -6.52 -16.27 1.41
CA ASP A 137 -6.96 -15.92 0.06
C ASP A 137 -6.21 -14.74 -0.59
N LEU A 138 -4.99 -14.42 -0.12
CA LEU A 138 -4.17 -13.36 -0.69
C LEU A 138 -3.33 -13.90 -1.83
N GLY A 139 -3.54 -13.41 -3.06
CA GLY A 139 -2.67 -13.66 -4.19
C GLY A 139 -1.51 -12.68 -4.24
N LEU A 140 -0.34 -13.12 -4.73
CA LEU A 140 0.81 -12.27 -5.04
C LEU A 140 1.16 -12.39 -6.52
N PHE A 141 1.15 -11.25 -7.22
CA PHE A 141 1.44 -11.13 -8.63
C PHE A 141 2.61 -10.18 -8.88
N PHE A 142 3.31 -10.40 -9.99
CA PHE A 142 4.44 -9.58 -10.41
C PHE A 142 4.11 -8.95 -11.76
N GLU A 143 4.29 -7.64 -11.85
CA GLU A 143 3.96 -6.88 -13.04
C GLU A 143 5.13 -6.03 -13.50
N ASP A 144 5.14 -5.75 -14.80
CA ASP A 144 6.05 -4.78 -15.39
C ASP A 144 5.64 -3.37 -14.95
N GLY A 145 6.58 -2.64 -14.34
CA GLY A 145 6.41 -1.27 -13.90
C GLY A 145 7.31 -0.29 -14.64
N TRP A 146 7.10 0.99 -14.36
CA TRP A 146 7.95 2.08 -14.85
C TRP A 146 8.18 3.13 -13.78
N ILE A 147 9.41 3.64 -13.72
CA ILE A 147 9.82 4.78 -12.89
C ILE A 147 10.28 5.91 -13.81
N SER A 148 9.78 7.11 -13.55
CA SER A 148 10.16 8.35 -14.25
C SER A 148 10.88 9.29 -13.28
N LYS A 149 12.19 9.50 -13.47
CA LYS A 149 12.99 10.43 -12.64
C LYS A 149 13.08 11.84 -13.21
N GLY A 150 12.55 12.07 -14.40
CA GLY A 150 12.58 13.36 -15.10
C GLY A 150 11.72 13.34 -16.36
N TYR A 151 11.41 14.51 -16.90
CA TYR A 151 10.57 14.63 -18.08
C TYR A 151 11.15 13.87 -19.28
N GLY A 152 10.27 13.16 -20.00
CA GLY A 152 10.65 12.36 -21.17
C GLY A 152 11.41 11.07 -20.85
N GLN A 153 11.69 10.76 -19.58
CA GLN A 153 12.43 9.58 -19.18
C GLN A 153 11.53 8.58 -18.46
N LYS A 154 11.63 7.30 -18.84
CA LYS A 154 11.05 6.21 -18.06
C LYS A 154 11.98 5.02 -18.10
N THR A 155 12.11 4.35 -16.97
CA THR A 155 12.93 3.17 -16.80
C THR A 155 12.05 2.02 -16.32
N LYS A 156 12.27 0.82 -16.87
CA LYS A 156 11.53 -0.37 -16.47
C LYS A 156 11.84 -0.71 -15.01
N SER A 157 10.81 -1.13 -14.28
CA SER A 157 10.91 -1.59 -12.89
C SER A 157 9.99 -2.78 -12.67
N ALA A 158 10.03 -3.36 -11.47
CA ALA A 158 9.08 -4.41 -11.07
C ALA A 158 8.03 -3.82 -10.15
N VAL A 159 6.82 -4.39 -10.18
CA VAL A 159 5.72 -4.06 -9.27
C VAL A 159 5.23 -5.34 -8.64
N LEU A 160 5.04 -5.32 -7.32
CA LEU A 160 4.34 -6.35 -6.58
C LEU A 160 2.89 -5.94 -6.47
N ARG A 161 1.97 -6.86 -6.78
CA ARG A 161 0.54 -6.67 -6.55
C ARG A 161 0.04 -7.79 -5.66
N TYR A 162 -0.35 -7.44 -4.44
CA TYR A 162 -1.11 -8.34 -3.58
C TYR A 162 -2.60 -8.14 -3.87
N SER A 163 -3.34 -9.22 -4.11
CA SER A 163 -4.73 -9.13 -4.57
C SER A 163 -5.63 -10.05 -3.78
N LYS A 164 -6.81 -9.56 -3.40
CA LYS A 164 -7.83 -10.33 -2.69
C LYS A 164 -9.22 -9.84 -3.07
N ALA A 165 -10.15 -10.76 -3.31
CA ALA A 165 -11.57 -10.46 -3.47
C ALA A 165 -12.32 -10.97 -2.24
N VAL A 166 -13.07 -10.09 -1.57
CA VAL A 166 -13.71 -10.42 -0.29
C VAL A 166 -14.87 -9.45 0.00
N ASN A 167 -15.79 -9.87 0.88
CA ASN A 167 -16.73 -8.93 1.50
C ASN A 167 -16.03 -8.05 2.53
N ILE A 168 -16.36 -6.76 2.56
CA ILE A 168 -15.88 -5.83 3.60
C ILE A 168 -16.74 -5.92 4.89
N PRO A 169 -16.18 -5.62 6.08
CA PRO A 169 -14.87 -5.01 6.31
C PRO A 169 -13.69 -5.93 5.98
N ALA A 170 -12.64 -5.35 5.39
CA ALA A 170 -11.40 -6.05 5.06
C ALA A 170 -10.20 -5.30 5.63
N GLU A 171 -9.17 -6.05 6.00
CA GLU A 171 -7.92 -5.49 6.48
C GLU A 171 -6.73 -6.13 5.74
N PHE A 172 -5.71 -5.32 5.48
CA PHE A 172 -4.41 -5.80 5.03
C PHE A 172 -3.35 -5.27 5.97
N LEU A 173 -2.38 -6.13 6.31
CA LEU A 173 -1.37 -5.80 7.29
C LEU A 173 -0.01 -6.25 6.78
N PHE A 174 0.88 -5.28 6.62
CA PHE A 174 2.24 -5.50 6.16
C PHE A 174 3.25 -5.01 7.18
N VAL A 175 4.33 -5.76 7.33
CA VAL A 175 5.57 -5.27 7.94
C VAL A 175 6.61 -5.08 6.86
N ILE A 176 7.24 -3.90 6.85
CA ILE A 176 8.38 -3.61 5.97
C ILE A 176 9.63 -3.43 6.83
N THR A 177 10.61 -4.30 6.68
CA THR A 177 11.78 -4.31 7.56
C THR A 177 13.07 -4.69 6.86
N LYS A 178 14.20 -4.22 7.37
CA LYS A 178 15.53 -4.72 7.01
C LYS A 178 15.97 -5.94 7.83
N ARG A 179 15.23 -6.24 8.91
CA ARG A 179 15.60 -7.27 9.90
C ARG A 179 15.24 -8.65 9.39
N ASP A 180 16.08 -9.62 9.69
CA ASP A 180 15.85 -11.04 9.40
C ASP A 180 15.17 -11.71 10.60
N VAL A 181 13.97 -11.24 10.92
CA VAL A 181 13.12 -11.74 12.02
C VAL A 181 11.71 -11.93 11.50
N ASP A 182 10.98 -12.86 12.08
CA ASP A 182 9.55 -13.03 11.82
C ASP A 182 8.74 -12.19 12.80
N TYR A 183 7.56 -11.78 12.35
CA TYR A 183 6.61 -10.99 13.14
C TYR A 183 5.32 -11.79 13.25
N SER A 184 4.77 -11.85 14.45
CA SER A 184 3.47 -12.47 14.68
C SER A 184 2.34 -11.45 14.50
N LEU A 185 1.15 -11.93 14.14
CA LEU A 185 -0.02 -11.09 14.02
C LEU A 185 -0.40 -10.48 15.39
N GLU A 186 -0.28 -11.27 16.46
CA GLU A 186 -0.57 -10.86 17.83
C GLU A 186 0.32 -9.70 18.29
N GLU A 187 1.64 -9.78 18.05
CA GLU A 187 2.59 -8.72 18.40
C GLU A 187 2.23 -7.40 17.68
N ILE A 188 1.95 -7.49 16.38
CA ILE A 188 1.69 -6.30 15.56
C ILE A 188 0.33 -5.67 15.90
N ASN A 189 -0.71 -6.46 16.16
CA ASN A 189 -2.00 -5.93 16.60
C ASN A 189 -1.89 -5.23 17.95
N SER A 190 -1.14 -5.81 18.91
CA SER A 190 -0.91 -5.16 20.22
C SER A 190 -0.25 -3.78 20.09
N ILE A 191 0.70 -3.63 19.16
CA ILE A 191 1.33 -2.34 18.86
C ILE A 191 0.30 -1.35 18.32
N ILE A 192 -0.50 -1.76 17.33
CA ILE A 192 -1.50 -0.89 16.68
C ILE A 192 -2.56 -0.44 17.67
N GLU A 193 -3.13 -1.36 18.45
CA GLU A 193 -4.14 -1.06 19.48
C GLU A 193 -3.63 -0.04 20.51
N THR A 194 -2.36 -0.16 20.90
CA THR A 194 -1.72 0.79 21.82
C THR A 194 -1.62 2.21 21.23
N MET A 195 -1.58 2.34 19.90
CA MET A 195 -1.55 3.64 19.24
C MET A 195 -2.95 4.23 19.04
N THR A 196 -3.96 3.40 18.80
CA THR A 196 -5.34 3.84 18.54
C THR A 196 -6.15 4.09 19.81
N ASN A 197 -5.81 3.44 20.94
CA ASN A 197 -6.58 3.54 22.20
C ASN A 197 -6.06 4.63 23.16
N LYS A 198 -5.03 5.40 22.79
CA LYS A 198 -4.52 6.51 23.61
C LYS A 198 -5.15 7.83 23.19
N GLU A 199 -6.42 7.99 23.53
CA GLU A 199 -7.07 9.30 23.72
C GLU A 199 -6.94 9.74 25.18
#